data_AF-A0A7Y3I809-F1
#
_entry.id   AF-A0A7Y3I809-F1
#
_cell.length_a   1.000
_cell.length_b   1.000
_cell.length_c   1.000
_cell.angle_alpha   90.00
_cell.angle_beta   90.00
_cell.angle_gamma   90.00
#
_symmetry.space_group_name_H-M   'P 1'
#
loop_
_entity.id
_entity.type
_entity.pdbx_description
1 polymer ?
#
loop_
_entity_poly.entity_id
_entity_poly.type
_entity_poly.pdbx_seq_one_letter_code
_entity_poly.pdbx_strand_id
1 'polypeptide(L)'
;MRRLSLLAVPLLLATTACMDESPTELEPQFASSSATGPAGAATYRVTLSNLTDGQPFTPPVAVTHRQSISLFEVGQPASFGVKEIAENGNLAPLPEALQVEKHAADVVVTMGNTGVPPVVPS
;
A
#
# COMPACT_ATOMS: atom_id res chain seq x y z
N MET A 1 -18.16 -44.35 33.50
CA MET A 1 -19.42 -44.68 32.80
C MET A 1 -19.40 -43.99 31.44
N ARG A 2 -19.65 -44.74 30.37
CA ARG A 2 -19.57 -44.31 28.95
C ARG A 2 -20.87 -43.59 28.55
N ARG A 3 -20.80 -42.49 27.78
CA ARG A 3 -21.65 -42.27 26.59
C ARG A 3 -20.91 -41.43 25.55
N LEU A 4 -20.66 -42.10 24.42
CA LEU A 4 -20.17 -41.62 23.13
C LEU A 4 -21.39 -41.18 22.31
N SER A 5 -21.33 -40.06 21.60
CA SER A 5 -22.26 -39.75 20.50
C SER A 5 -21.57 -38.85 19.47
N LEU A 6 -21.21 -39.46 18.34
CA LEU A 6 -20.87 -38.82 17.07
C LEU A 6 -22.12 -38.15 16.50
N LEU A 7 -21.98 -37.00 15.84
CA LEU A 7 -22.93 -36.56 14.81
C LEU A 7 -22.22 -35.75 13.71
N ALA A 8 -22.13 -36.43 12.56
CA ALA A 8 -22.18 -35.98 11.16
C ALA A 8 -21.51 -34.65 10.75
N VAL A 9 -20.44 -34.83 9.95
CA VAL A 9 -19.90 -33.85 8.99
C VAL A 9 -20.78 -33.86 7.74
N PRO A 10 -21.25 -32.71 7.22
CA PRO A 10 -21.65 -32.62 5.84
C PRO A 10 -20.51 -32.03 4.99
N LEU A 11 -19.97 -32.90 4.15
CA LEU A 11 -19.18 -32.58 2.96
C LEU A 11 -20.12 -31.95 1.92
N LEU A 12 -19.86 -30.71 1.52
CA LEU A 12 -20.56 -30.06 0.41
C LEU A 12 -19.57 -29.77 -0.72
N LEU A 13 -19.62 -30.58 -1.78
CA LEU A 13 -18.99 -30.30 -3.07
C LEU A 13 -20.03 -29.61 -3.96
N ALA A 14 -19.72 -28.41 -4.46
CA ALA A 14 -20.44 -27.80 -5.56
C ALA A 14 -19.42 -27.28 -6.59
N THR A 15 -19.27 -28.03 -7.68
CA THR A 15 -18.53 -27.61 -8.87
C THR A 15 -19.47 -26.84 -9.78
N THR A 16 -19.20 -25.56 -9.99
CA THR A 16 -19.74 -24.82 -11.14
C THR A 16 -18.57 -24.25 -11.92
N ALA A 17 -18.19 -24.96 -12.98
CA ALA A 17 -17.35 -24.43 -14.04
C ALA A 17 -18.27 -23.71 -15.02
N CYS A 18 -18.08 -22.41 -15.18
CA CYS A 18 -18.50 -21.70 -16.39
C CYS A 18 -17.24 -21.08 -16.97
N MET A 19 -16.72 -21.69 -18.05
CA MET A 19 -15.70 -21.08 -18.89
C MET A 19 -16.44 -20.21 -19.90
N ASP A 20 -16.24 -18.90 -19.86
CA ASP A 20 -16.50 -17.98 -20.97
C ASP A 20 -15.29 -17.04 -21.06
N GLU A 21 -14.41 -17.34 -22.00
CA GLU A 21 -13.22 -16.57 -22.32
C GLU A 21 -13.62 -15.49 -23.33
N SER A 22 -13.64 -14.23 -22.90
CA SER A 22 -13.83 -13.04 -23.73
C SER A 22 -12.68 -12.07 -23.46
N PRO A 23 -11.85 -11.67 -24.45
CA PRO A 23 -10.65 -10.88 -24.20
C PRO A 23 -11.03 -9.41 -24.08
N THR A 24 -10.92 -8.83 -22.88
CA THR A 24 -11.15 -7.39 -22.69
C THR A 24 -10.07 -6.80 -21.77
N GLU A 25 -9.24 -5.97 -22.41
CA GLU A 25 -8.37 -4.88 -21.97
C GLU A 25 -7.82 -4.88 -20.54
N LEU A 26 -6.51 -4.57 -20.45
CA LEU A 26 -5.77 -4.33 -19.21
C LEU A 26 -6.24 -3.02 -18.56
N GLU A 27 -7.48 -3.00 -18.06
CA GLU A 27 -7.93 -1.96 -17.16
C GLU A 27 -7.08 -2.01 -15.89
N PRO A 28 -6.45 -0.90 -15.46
CA PRO A 28 -5.72 -0.88 -14.21
C PRO A 28 -6.72 -1.13 -13.08
N GLN A 29 -6.64 -2.34 -12.50
CA GLN A 29 -7.53 -2.81 -11.44
C GLN A 29 -7.17 -2.11 -10.13
N PHE A 30 -7.59 -0.85 -9.98
CA PHE A 30 -7.60 -0.20 -8.69
C PHE A 30 -8.80 -0.72 -7.90
N ALA A 31 -8.67 -1.93 -7.35
CA ALA A 31 -9.66 -2.48 -6.44
C ALA A 31 -9.92 -1.46 -5.32
N SER A 32 -11.10 -0.83 -5.37
CA SER A 32 -11.52 0.16 -4.37
C SER A 32 -12.12 -0.62 -3.21
N SER A 33 -11.27 -1.13 -2.32
CA SER A 33 -11.72 -1.61 -1.03
C SER A 33 -12.17 -0.39 -0.22
N SER A 34 -13.48 -0.21 -0.10
CA SER A 34 -14.07 0.77 0.83
C SER A 34 -13.81 0.29 2.25
N ALA A 35 -12.63 0.61 2.79
CA ALA A 35 -12.40 0.53 4.23
C ALA A 35 -13.37 1.51 4.90
N THR A 36 -14.30 0.99 5.70
CA THR A 36 -15.16 1.83 6.54
C THR A 36 -14.29 2.44 7.62
N GLY A 37 -13.77 3.64 7.37
CA GLY A 37 -13.07 4.45 8.34
C GLY A 37 -14.00 4.90 9.48
N PRO A 38 -13.45 5.44 10.58
CA PRO A 38 -14.26 6.01 11.66
C PRO A 38 -15.25 7.04 11.09
N ALA A 39 -16.44 7.13 11.69
CA ALA A 39 -17.50 8.04 11.24
C ALA A 39 -16.95 9.48 11.09
N GLY A 40 -16.96 10.00 9.87
CA GLY A 40 -16.38 11.31 9.52
C GLY A 40 -15.01 11.27 8.84
N ALA A 41 -14.40 10.10 8.62
CA ALA A 41 -13.21 9.95 7.79
C ALA A 41 -13.55 10.05 6.29
N ALA A 42 -12.68 10.72 5.53
CA ALA A 42 -12.75 10.76 4.06
C ALA A 42 -11.63 9.91 3.46
N THR A 43 -11.96 9.13 2.44
CA THR A 43 -10.97 8.37 1.66
C THR A 43 -10.54 9.18 0.46
N TYR A 44 -9.23 9.23 0.20
CA TYR A 44 -8.65 9.94 -0.94
C TYR A 44 -7.94 8.96 -1.86
N ARG A 45 -8.06 9.22 -3.16
CA ARG A 45 -7.20 8.60 -4.17
C ARG A 45 -6.08 9.59 -4.50
N VAL A 46 -4.84 9.17 -4.26
CA VAL A 46 -3.65 9.96 -4.60
C VAL A 46 -3.06 9.37 -5.88
N THR A 47 -2.87 10.21 -6.89
CA THR A 47 -2.21 9.85 -8.15
C THR A 47 -0.90 10.61 -8.25
N LEU A 48 0.22 9.90 -8.33
CA LEU A 48 1.53 10.48 -8.58
C LEU A 48 1.91 10.22 -10.04
N SER A 49 2.20 11.29 -10.77
CA SER A 49 2.66 11.22 -12.16
C SER A 49 4.11 11.69 -12.25
N ASN A 50 4.97 10.87 -12.84
CA ASN A 50 6.34 11.27 -13.14
C ASN A 50 6.36 12.05 -14.45
N LEU A 51 6.71 13.33 -14.38
CA LEU A 51 6.79 14.24 -15.53
C LEU A 51 8.21 14.34 -16.11
N THR A 52 9.13 13.50 -15.64
CA THR A 52 10.52 13.46 -16.11
C THR A 52 10.72 12.30 -17.06
N ASP A 53 11.60 12.49 -18.05
CA ASP A 53 12.04 11.43 -18.93
C ASP A 53 13.26 10.74 -18.35
N GLY A 54 13.20 9.41 -18.20
CA GLY A 54 14.35 8.60 -17.78
C GLY A 54 14.80 8.79 -16.33
N GLN A 55 14.10 9.59 -15.51
CA GLN A 55 14.33 9.69 -14.07
C GLN A 55 13.21 8.98 -13.29
N PRO A 56 13.31 7.67 -13.03
CA PRO A 56 12.54 6.94 -12.01
C PRO A 56 12.29 7.67 -10.67
N PHE A 57 11.18 7.33 -10.02
CA PHE A 57 10.98 7.63 -8.60
C PHE A 57 11.39 6.45 -7.72
N THR A 58 11.96 6.75 -6.55
CA THR A 58 11.85 5.85 -5.40
C THR A 58 10.37 5.55 -5.16
N PRO A 59 9.96 4.32 -4.84
CA PRO A 59 8.55 4.04 -4.61
C PRO A 59 7.96 5.01 -3.58
N PRO A 60 6.83 5.67 -3.88
CA PRO A 60 6.33 6.75 -3.03
C PRO A 60 5.69 6.21 -1.75
N VAL A 61 5.85 6.98 -0.68
CA VAL A 61 5.18 6.82 0.61
C VAL A 61 4.21 8.00 0.79
N ALA A 62 2.95 7.70 1.08
CA ALA A 62 1.94 8.68 1.46
C ALA A 62 1.48 8.41 2.89
N VAL A 63 1.24 9.47 3.66
CA VAL A 63 0.74 9.37 5.04
C VAL A 63 -0.30 10.46 5.31
N THR A 64 -1.39 10.08 5.96
CA THR A 64 -2.33 11.04 6.55
C THR A 64 -1.94 11.26 8.00
N HIS A 65 -1.65 12.50 8.41
CA HIS A 65 -1.12 12.80 9.75
C HIS A 65 -1.68 14.09 10.37
N ARG A 66 -1.53 14.24 11.69
CA ARG A 66 -1.77 15.50 12.41
C ARG A 66 -0.63 16.49 12.20
N GLN A 67 -0.89 17.77 12.43
CA GLN A 67 0.09 18.86 12.31
C GLN A 67 1.31 18.71 13.24
N SER A 68 1.20 17.92 14.32
CA SER A 68 2.33 17.61 15.20
C SER A 68 3.43 16.77 14.54
N ILE A 69 3.14 16.14 13.40
CA ILE A 69 4.13 15.43 12.59
C ILE A 69 4.56 16.36 11.45
N SER A 70 5.86 16.61 11.36
CA SER A 70 6.50 17.23 10.20
C SER A 70 7.42 16.19 9.56
N LEU A 71 7.12 15.80 8.31
CA LEU A 71 7.95 14.82 7.59
C LEU A 71 9.23 15.45 7.06
N PHE A 72 9.12 16.66 6.51
CA PHE A 72 10.24 17.47 6.03
C PHE A 72 9.91 18.96 6.16
N GLU A 73 10.95 19.77 6.35
CA GLU A 73 10.86 21.23 6.38
C GLU A 73 12.05 21.84 5.64
N VAL A 74 11.80 22.82 4.78
CA VAL A 74 12.85 23.44 3.97
C VAL A 74 13.87 24.15 4.87
N GLY A 75 15.15 23.86 4.64
CA GLY A 75 16.25 24.42 5.43
C GLY A 75 16.53 23.68 6.74
N GLN A 76 15.72 22.67 7.09
CA GLN A 76 16.01 21.78 8.21
C GLN A 76 16.71 20.50 7.75
N PRO A 77 17.55 19.89 8.59
CA PRO A 77 18.11 18.57 8.32
C PRO A 77 17.01 17.54 8.08
N ALA A 78 17.23 16.63 7.12
CA ALA A 78 16.33 15.51 6.91
C ALA A 78 16.28 14.60 8.14
N SER A 79 15.09 14.11 8.48
CA SER A 79 14.95 13.02 9.45
C SER A 79 15.63 11.75 8.92
N PHE A 80 15.97 10.83 9.82
CA PHE A 80 16.65 9.58 9.42
C PHE A 80 15.88 8.83 8.33
N GLY A 81 14.56 8.64 8.50
CA GLY A 81 13.75 7.94 7.51
C GLY A 81 13.67 8.65 6.16
N VAL A 82 13.56 9.98 6.13
CA VAL A 82 13.55 10.74 4.87
C VAL A 82 14.90 10.67 4.17
N LYS A 83 16.00 10.73 4.92
CA LYS A 83 17.35 10.58 4.39
C LYS A 83 17.54 9.20 3.73
N GLU A 84 17.11 8.13 4.39
CA GLU A 84 17.22 6.77 3.85
C GLU A 84 16.44 6.58 2.54
N ILE A 85 15.27 7.21 2.41
CA ILE A 85 14.50 7.22 1.15
C ILE A 85 15.21 8.03 0.06
N ALA A 86 15.75 9.20 0.41
CA ALA A 86 16.35 10.12 -0.54
C ALA A 86 17.72 9.66 -1.07
N GLU A 87 18.54 9.08 -0.20
CA GLU A 87 19.92 8.70 -0.53
C GLU A 87 20.03 7.23 -0.97
N ASN A 88 19.29 6.34 -0.33
CA ASN A 88 19.46 4.89 -0.49
C ASN A 88 18.23 4.20 -1.11
N GLY A 89 17.11 4.92 -1.29
CA GLY A 89 15.84 4.30 -1.68
C GLY A 89 15.29 3.30 -0.65
N ASN A 90 15.80 3.33 0.60
CA ASN A 90 15.40 2.41 1.65
C ASN A 90 14.10 2.88 2.31
N LEU A 91 13.03 2.16 2.03
CA LEU A 91 11.68 2.49 2.50
C LEU A 91 11.37 1.94 3.89
N ALA A 92 12.22 1.14 4.53
CA ALA A 92 11.85 0.52 5.81
C ALA A 92 11.68 1.54 6.96
N PRO A 93 12.64 2.47 7.21
CA PRO A 93 12.65 3.20 8.48
C PRO A 93 11.51 4.20 8.66
N LEU A 94 11.07 4.88 7.59
CA LEU A 94 10.04 5.93 7.70
C LEU A 94 8.63 5.36 7.94
N PRO A 95 8.10 4.44 7.10
CA PRO A 95 6.77 3.85 7.30
C PRO A 95 6.70 3.04 8.59
N GLU A 96 7.76 2.35 9.02
CA GLU A 96 7.78 1.63 10.29
C GLU A 96 7.59 2.57 11.48
N ALA A 97 8.30 3.71 11.49
CA ALA A 97 8.14 4.71 12.53
C ALA A 97 6.75 5.36 12.51
N LEU A 98 6.19 5.62 11.32
CA LEU A 98 4.88 6.26 11.17
C LEU A 98 3.71 5.33 11.52
N GLN A 99 3.81 4.02 11.26
CA GLN A 99 2.74 3.05 11.54
C GLN A 99 2.43 2.90 13.04
N VAL A 100 3.41 3.18 13.91
CA VAL A 100 3.26 3.13 15.37
C VAL A 100 3.00 4.50 15.99
N GLU A 101 3.04 5.57 15.20
CA GLU A 101 2.82 6.93 15.68
C GLU A 101 1.32 7.23 15.77
N LYS A 102 0.82 7.50 16.98
CA LYS A 102 -0.60 7.77 17.25
C LYS A 102 -1.17 8.97 16.48
N HIS A 103 -0.30 9.86 16.01
CA HIS A 103 -0.68 11.03 15.23
C HIS A 103 -0.69 10.79 13.70
N ALA A 104 -0.29 9.60 13.23
CA ALA A 104 -0.48 9.13 11.87
C ALA A 104 -1.74 8.26 11.80
N ALA A 105 -2.58 8.49 10.79
CA ALA A 105 -3.85 7.79 10.61
C ALA A 105 -3.75 6.63 9.61
N ASP A 106 -3.03 6.83 8.51
CA ASP A 106 -2.82 5.82 7.48
C ASP A 106 -1.47 6.05 6.80
N VAL A 107 -0.78 4.97 6.45
CA VAL A 107 0.53 4.97 5.79
C VAL A 107 0.46 4.01 4.62
N VAL A 108 0.65 4.52 3.41
CA VAL A 108 0.57 3.75 2.17
C VAL A 108 1.91 3.82 1.44
N VAL A 109 2.45 2.67 1.08
CA VAL A 109 3.59 2.54 0.17
C VAL A 109 3.07 1.92 -1.11
N THR A 110 3.39 2.52 -2.26
CA THR A 110 3.03 1.94 -3.56
C THR A 110 4.27 1.72 -4.40
N MET A 111 4.37 0.54 -5.01
CA MET A 111 5.36 0.28 -6.05
C MET A 111 4.82 0.90 -7.33
N GLY A 112 5.59 1.77 -7.98
CA GLY A 112 5.21 2.33 -9.28
C GLY A 112 4.82 1.23 -10.27
N ASN A 113 3.98 1.59 -11.24
CA ASN A 113 3.48 0.71 -12.30
C ASN A 113 4.56 0.04 -13.16
N THR A 114 5.83 0.40 -13.04
CA THR A 114 6.94 -0.24 -13.74
C THR A 114 7.54 -1.43 -13.00
N GLY A 115 7.34 -1.57 -11.68
CA GLY A 115 7.87 -2.69 -10.87
C GLY A 115 9.40 -2.89 -10.90
N VAL A 116 10.13 -2.08 -11.65
CA VAL A 116 11.55 -2.23 -11.94
C VAL A 116 12.25 -0.95 -11.50
N PRO A 117 13.19 -1.05 -10.54
CA PRO A 117 14.08 0.03 -10.27
C PRO A 117 14.87 0.37 -11.56
N PRO A 118 14.97 1.64 -11.91
CA PRO A 118 15.82 2.13 -13.01
C PRO A 118 17.25 1.59 -12.92
N VAL A 119 17.72 0.93 -13.98
CA VAL A 119 19.14 0.66 -14.12
C VAL A 119 19.77 1.93 -14.68
N VAL A 120 20.47 2.70 -13.84
CA VAL A 120 21.37 3.74 -14.33
C VAL A 120 22.54 3.06 -15.03
N PRO A 121 22.82 3.34 -16.32
CA PRO A 121 24.02 2.82 -16.96
C PRO A 121 25.25 3.43 -16.29
N SER A 122 26.18 2.55 -15.90
CA SER A 122 27.49 2.90 -15.37
C SER A 122 28.36 3.61 -16.39
#